data_AF-A0A959AGK0-F1
#
_entry.id   AF-A0A959AGK0-F1
#
_cell.length_a   1.000
_cell.length_b   1.000
_cell.length_c   1.000
_cell.angle_alpha   90.00
_cell.angle_beta   90.00
_cell.angle_gamma   90.00
#
_symmetry.space_group_name_H-M   'P 1'
#
loop_
_entity.id
_entity.type
_entity.pdbx_description
1 polymer ?
#
loop_
_entity_poly.entity_id
_entity_poly.type
_entity_poly.pdbx_seq_one_letter_code
_entity_poly.pdbx_strand_id
1 'polypeptide(L)'
;ILHNEASDDDGCTALLSHLKPLKVKTLTVKDAVGQGDLQEWLRACFDRCQVVLPLVSADFFDGSNPALPLLDELVQRNNPRNRFLVMPILWKNCAIDASPLGGLRTTRPLNRIAISGSGQEAKLFADIAETLKKYIDNLS
;
A
#
# COMPACT_ATOMS: atom_id res chain seq x y z
N ILE A 1 -3.31 3.22 -3.12
CA ILE A 1 -3.19 1.79 -2.76
C ILE A 1 -2.78 1.06 -4.02
N LEU A 2 -1.63 0.42 -4.00
CA LEU A 2 -1.14 -0.42 -5.11
C LEU A 2 -1.49 -1.87 -4.76
N HIS A 3 -2.21 -2.59 -5.61
CA HIS A 3 -2.61 -3.97 -5.37
C HIS A 3 -2.85 -4.69 -6.70
N ASN A 4 -2.83 -6.02 -6.71
CA ASN A 4 -3.31 -6.79 -7.84
C ASN A 4 -4.86 -6.83 -7.78
N GLU A 5 -5.52 -6.20 -8.75
CA GLU A 5 -6.99 -6.08 -8.75
C GLU A 5 -7.71 -7.42 -8.91
N ALA A 6 -7.11 -8.40 -9.60
CA ALA A 6 -7.75 -9.69 -9.82
C ALA A 6 -7.74 -10.55 -8.54
N SER A 7 -6.70 -10.43 -7.74
CA SER A 7 -6.43 -11.34 -6.62
C SER A 7 -6.60 -10.73 -5.23
N ASP A 8 -6.48 -9.40 -5.09
CA ASP A 8 -6.37 -8.73 -3.77
C ASP A 8 -7.38 -7.58 -3.57
N ASP A 9 -8.41 -7.49 -4.42
CA ASP A 9 -9.45 -6.45 -4.31
C ASP A 9 -10.28 -6.57 -3.01
N ASP A 10 -10.41 -7.78 -2.49
CA ASP A 10 -11.05 -8.06 -1.21
C ASP A 10 -10.31 -7.38 -0.04
N GLY A 11 -8.99 -7.55 0.01
CA GLY A 11 -8.11 -6.90 0.98
C GLY A 11 -8.09 -5.38 0.80
N CYS A 12 -8.12 -4.89 -0.44
CA CYS A 12 -8.20 -3.46 -0.75
C CYS A 12 -9.51 -2.85 -0.23
N THR A 13 -10.64 -3.50 -0.50
CA THR A 13 -11.97 -3.08 -0.04
C THR A 13 -12.06 -3.08 1.48
N ALA A 14 -11.54 -4.13 2.13
CA ALA A 14 -11.47 -4.20 3.59
C ALA A 14 -10.64 -3.05 4.16
N LEU A 15 -9.43 -2.81 3.65
CA LEU A 15 -8.58 -1.70 4.06
C LEU A 15 -9.27 -0.34 3.89
N LEU A 16 -9.90 -0.09 2.73
CA LEU A 16 -10.63 1.14 2.46
C LEU A 16 -11.74 1.42 3.50
N SER A 17 -12.44 0.38 3.96
CA SER A 17 -13.48 0.53 4.99
C SER A 17 -12.92 1.08 6.31
N HIS A 18 -11.71 0.66 6.69
CA HIS A 18 -11.00 1.14 7.87
C HIS A 18 -10.34 2.51 7.68
N LEU A 19 -10.01 2.91 6.44
CA LEU A 19 -9.47 4.22 6.13
C LEU A 19 -10.54 5.32 6.02
N LYS A 20 -11.80 4.96 5.76
CA LYS A 20 -12.92 5.91 5.60
C LYS A 20 -13.04 6.96 6.72
N PRO A 21 -12.86 6.62 8.02
CA PRO A 21 -12.92 7.60 9.11
C PRO A 21 -11.81 8.66 9.07
N LEU A 22 -10.70 8.40 8.39
CA LEU A 22 -9.56 9.33 8.29
C LEU A 22 -9.84 10.50 7.34
N LYS A 23 -10.94 10.47 6.58
CA LYS A 23 -11.33 11.52 5.61
C LYS A 23 -10.21 11.87 4.60
N VAL A 24 -9.33 10.92 4.29
CA VAL A 24 -8.27 11.07 3.29
C VAL A 24 -8.80 10.72 1.89
N LYS A 25 -8.32 11.43 0.88
CA LYS A 25 -8.53 11.04 -0.51
C LYS A 25 -7.68 9.80 -0.80
N THR A 26 -8.34 8.70 -1.17
CA THR A 26 -7.66 7.46 -1.54
C THR A 26 -7.76 7.23 -3.04
N LEU A 27 -6.65 6.84 -3.66
CA LEU A 27 -6.57 6.43 -5.06
C LEU A 27 -6.13 4.96 -5.11
N THR A 28 -6.70 4.23 -6.05
CA THR A 28 -6.42 2.83 -6.38
C THR A 28 -6.09 2.73 -7.86
N VAL A 29 -5.55 1.60 -8.33
CA VAL A 29 -5.26 1.40 -9.76
C VAL A 29 -6.53 1.51 -10.62
N LYS A 30 -7.70 1.17 -10.09
CA LYS A 30 -9.02 1.34 -10.74
C LYS A 30 -9.32 2.79 -11.13
N ASP A 31 -8.75 3.76 -10.42
CA ASP A 31 -8.93 5.19 -10.70
C ASP A 31 -8.10 5.65 -11.93
N ALA A 32 -7.25 4.79 -12.48
CA ALA A 32 -6.46 5.06 -13.67
C ALA A 32 -7.23 4.83 -14.99
N VAL A 33 -8.44 4.24 -14.94
CA VAL A 33 -9.24 3.98 -16.15
C VAL A 33 -9.51 5.29 -16.90
N GLY A 34 -9.10 5.33 -18.18
CA GLY A 34 -9.26 6.51 -19.04
C GLY A 34 -8.24 7.62 -18.81
N GLN A 35 -7.20 7.41 -17.99
CA GLN A 35 -6.16 8.41 -17.69
C GLN A 35 -4.96 8.39 -18.65
N GLY A 36 -4.95 7.49 -19.64
CA GLY A 36 -3.85 7.34 -20.60
C GLY A 36 -2.84 6.28 -20.16
N ASP A 37 -1.55 6.60 -20.22
CA ASP A 37 -0.49 5.68 -19.80
C ASP A 37 -0.52 5.45 -18.30
N LEU A 38 -0.58 4.17 -17.91
CA LEU A 38 -0.75 3.78 -16.52
C LEU A 38 0.51 4.06 -15.68
N GLN A 39 1.70 3.92 -16.25
CA GLN A 39 2.93 4.18 -15.49
C GLN A 39 3.13 5.69 -15.24
N GLU A 40 2.87 6.52 -16.25
CA GLU A 40 2.88 7.97 -16.10
C GLU A 40 1.86 8.42 -15.05
N TRP A 41 0.64 7.85 -15.08
CA TRP A 41 -0.39 8.14 -14.10
C TRP A 41 0.04 7.74 -12.68
N LEU A 42 0.66 6.56 -12.51
CA LEU A 42 1.19 6.11 -11.21
C LEU A 42 2.27 7.05 -10.68
N ARG A 43 3.23 7.47 -11.52
CA ARG A 43 4.26 8.44 -11.13
C ARG A 43 3.66 9.78 -10.72
N ALA A 44 2.70 10.29 -11.50
CA ALA A 44 1.98 11.52 -11.14
C ALA A 44 1.21 11.39 -9.81
N CYS A 45 0.70 10.19 -9.51
CA CYS A 45 0.11 9.91 -8.20
C CYS A 45 1.16 9.97 -7.08
N PHE A 46 2.36 9.43 -7.29
CA PHE A 46 3.43 9.50 -6.28
C PHE A 46 3.84 10.95 -5.95
N ASP A 47 3.76 11.87 -6.91
CA ASP A 47 4.08 13.28 -6.67
C ASP A 47 3.00 14.03 -5.88
N ARG A 48 1.75 13.54 -5.92
CA ARG A 48 0.58 14.18 -5.29
C ARG A 48 0.16 13.52 -3.98
N CYS A 49 0.54 12.27 -3.78
CA CYS A 49 0.18 11.49 -2.61
C CYS A 49 1.29 11.54 -1.55
N GLN A 50 0.90 11.73 -0.28
CA GLN A 50 1.84 11.70 0.85
C GLN A 50 2.09 10.28 1.37
N VAL A 51 1.21 9.34 1.02
CA VAL A 51 1.27 7.95 1.47
C VAL A 51 0.99 7.02 0.29
N VAL A 52 1.82 6.00 0.15
CA VAL A 52 1.60 4.88 -0.77
C VAL A 52 1.51 3.60 0.04
N LEU A 53 0.43 2.84 -0.19
CA LEU A 53 0.12 1.58 0.48
C LEU A 53 0.15 0.44 -0.53
N PRO A 54 1.29 -0.23 -0.75
CA PRO A 54 1.33 -1.50 -1.48
C PRO A 54 0.65 -2.59 -0.64
N LEU A 55 -0.42 -3.20 -1.16
CA LEU A 55 -1.06 -4.37 -0.58
C LEU A 55 -0.37 -5.61 -1.17
N VAL A 56 0.50 -6.22 -0.37
CA VAL A 56 1.46 -7.22 -0.84
C VAL A 56 0.94 -8.63 -0.62
N SER A 57 0.97 -9.42 -1.67
CA SER A 57 0.64 -10.84 -1.74
C SER A 57 1.63 -11.53 -2.70
N ALA A 58 1.51 -12.84 -2.91
CA ALA A 58 2.27 -13.50 -3.99
C ALA A 58 1.86 -12.94 -5.37
N ASP A 59 0.56 -12.72 -5.57
CA ASP A 59 -0.03 -12.18 -6.82
C ASP A 59 0.35 -10.72 -7.08
N PHE A 60 0.72 -9.96 -6.04
CA PHE A 60 1.26 -8.62 -6.20
C PHE A 60 2.54 -8.64 -7.04
N PHE A 61 3.35 -9.70 -6.95
CA PHE A 61 4.60 -9.85 -7.70
C PHE A 61 4.45 -10.58 -9.03
N ASP A 62 3.22 -10.85 -9.46
CA ASP A 62 2.97 -11.34 -10.82
C ASP A 62 3.28 -10.26 -11.86
N GLY A 63 3.86 -10.66 -13.00
CA GLY A 63 4.32 -9.74 -14.05
C GLY A 63 3.21 -8.89 -14.69
N SER A 64 1.95 -9.21 -14.40
CA SER A 64 0.77 -8.43 -14.79
C SER A 64 0.57 -7.15 -13.95
N ASN A 65 1.20 -7.02 -12.78
CA ASN A 65 1.01 -5.86 -11.91
C ASN A 65 1.82 -4.64 -12.42
N PRO A 66 1.14 -3.56 -12.85
CA PRO A 66 1.78 -2.38 -13.45
C PRO A 66 2.64 -1.56 -12.49
N ALA A 67 2.52 -1.80 -11.17
CA ALA A 67 3.33 -1.13 -10.17
C ALA A 67 4.74 -1.74 -10.02
N LEU A 68 4.98 -2.96 -10.52
CA LEU A 68 6.26 -3.65 -10.32
C LEU A 68 7.49 -2.90 -10.84
N PRO A 69 7.47 -2.32 -12.06
CA PRO A 69 8.62 -1.58 -12.58
C PRO A 69 8.96 -0.32 -11.79
N LEU A 70 8.05 0.13 -10.91
CA LEU A 70 8.18 1.37 -10.15
C LEU A 70 8.55 1.13 -8.67
N LEU A 71 8.73 -0.13 -8.23
CA LEU A 71 8.98 -0.43 -6.82
C LEU A 71 10.30 0.15 -6.32
N ASP A 72 11.38 0.08 -7.11
CA ASP A 72 12.67 0.65 -6.72
C ASP A 72 12.60 2.17 -6.56
N GLU A 73 11.95 2.86 -7.50
CA GLU A 73 11.68 4.29 -7.43
C GLU A 73 10.87 4.62 -6.16
N LEU A 74 9.82 3.85 -5.90
CA LEU A 74 8.94 4.05 -4.75
C LEU A 74 9.71 3.89 -3.42
N VAL A 75 10.53 2.85 -3.29
CA VAL A 75 11.35 2.58 -2.10
C VAL A 75 12.37 3.68 -1.88
N GLN A 76 13.05 4.14 -2.95
CA GLN A 76 14.01 5.24 -2.86
C GLN A 76 13.37 6.56 -2.41
N ARG A 77 12.12 6.81 -2.82
CA ARG A 77 11.35 7.98 -2.40
C ARG A 77 10.87 7.92 -0.95
N ASN A 78 10.83 6.73 -0.33
CA ASN A 78 10.31 6.57 1.03
C ASN A 78 11.12 7.40 2.03
N ASN A 79 10.52 8.50 2.49
CA ASN A 79 11.07 9.37 3.51
C ASN A 79 9.94 9.81 4.46
N PRO A 80 9.59 8.96 5.45
CA PRO A 80 8.50 9.26 6.37
C PRO A 80 8.72 10.54 7.17
N ARG A 81 9.98 10.96 7.38
CA ARG A 81 10.29 12.23 8.06
C ARG A 81 10.07 13.44 7.16
N ASN A 82 10.15 13.26 5.84
CA ASN A 82 9.97 14.29 4.83
C ASN A 82 8.67 14.13 4.04
N ARG A 83 7.59 13.73 4.72
CA ARG A 83 6.20 13.75 4.22
C ARG A 83 5.86 12.78 3.08
N PHE A 84 6.72 11.80 2.78
CA PHE A 84 6.40 10.73 1.83
C PHE A 84 6.61 9.35 2.46
N LEU A 85 5.52 8.65 2.74
CA LEU A 85 5.52 7.35 3.40
C LEU A 85 5.13 6.24 2.42
N VAL A 86 5.99 5.24 2.30
CA VAL A 86 5.66 3.96 1.69
C VAL A 86 5.45 2.96 2.81
N MET A 87 4.25 2.41 2.92
CA MET A 87 3.88 1.45 3.97
C MET A 87 3.33 0.18 3.31
N PRO A 88 4.18 -0.83 3.05
CA PRO A 88 3.72 -2.11 2.57
C PRO A 88 2.79 -2.78 3.59
N ILE A 89 1.67 -3.32 3.12
CA ILE A 89 0.68 -4.03 3.91
C ILE A 89 0.70 -5.49 3.47
N LEU A 90 1.17 -6.40 4.31
CA LEU A 90 1.26 -7.82 4.02
C LEU A 90 -0.13 -8.46 4.10
N TRP A 91 -0.82 -8.52 2.97
CA TRP A 91 -2.16 -9.08 2.86
C TRP A 91 -2.14 -10.59 2.95
N LYS A 92 -1.36 -11.25 2.09
CA LYS A 92 -1.15 -12.70 2.06
C LYS A 92 0.33 -13.03 2.22
N ASN A 93 0.63 -14.26 2.64
CA ASN A 93 2.02 -14.71 2.76
C ASN A 93 2.73 -14.63 1.41
N CYS A 94 3.92 -14.03 1.41
CA CYS A 94 4.78 -13.92 0.24
C CYS A 94 6.23 -13.70 0.66
N ALA A 95 7.16 -13.89 -0.27
CA ALA A 95 8.59 -13.63 -0.06
C ALA A 95 8.91 -12.12 -0.16
N ILE A 96 8.23 -11.28 0.63
CA ILE A 96 8.42 -9.82 0.61
C ILE A 96 9.88 -9.41 0.86
N ASP A 97 10.63 -10.21 1.63
CA ASP A 97 12.05 -9.97 1.93
C ASP A 97 12.96 -10.11 0.70
N ALA A 98 12.51 -10.80 -0.35
CA ALA A 98 13.20 -10.89 -1.63
C ALA A 98 12.83 -9.74 -2.59
N SER A 99 11.97 -8.80 -2.17
CA SER A 99 11.53 -7.66 -2.97
C SER A 99 12.15 -6.34 -2.48
N PRO A 100 12.13 -5.28 -3.30
CA PRO A 100 12.55 -3.93 -2.86
C PRO A 100 11.81 -3.44 -1.60
N LEU A 101 10.57 -3.89 -1.38
CA LEU A 101 9.77 -3.52 -0.21
C LEU A 101 10.26 -4.19 1.09
N GLY A 102 11.03 -5.27 1.00
CA GLY A 102 11.46 -6.08 2.15
C GLY A 102 12.29 -5.31 3.18
N GLY A 103 13.08 -4.34 2.72
CA GLY A 103 13.93 -3.49 3.57
C GLY A 103 13.17 -2.39 4.33
N LEU A 104 11.89 -2.16 4.00
CA LEU A 104 11.11 -1.08 4.61
C LEU A 104 10.68 -1.44 6.04
N ARG A 105 11.12 -0.65 7.02
CA ARG A 105 10.68 -0.75 8.44
C ARG A 105 9.22 -0.31 8.64
N THR A 106 8.64 0.28 7.62
CA THR A 106 7.25 0.75 7.58
C THR A 106 6.29 -0.37 7.21
N THR A 107 6.76 -1.55 6.82
CA THR A 107 5.91 -2.72 6.55
C THR A 107 4.98 -3.03 7.72
N ARG A 108 3.73 -3.38 7.42
CA ARG A 108 2.70 -3.75 8.37
C ARG A 108 2.04 -5.07 7.95
N PRO A 109 1.57 -5.90 8.89
CA PRO A 109 1.77 -5.80 10.34
C PRO A 109 3.26 -5.82 10.75
N LEU A 110 3.61 -5.25 11.91
CA LEU A 110 5.02 -5.10 12.34
C LEU A 110 5.75 -6.44 12.55
N ASN A 111 5.01 -7.45 12.99
CA ASN A 111 5.46 -8.83 13.12
C ASN A 111 5.52 -9.58 11.78
N ARG A 112 5.19 -8.91 10.66
CA ARG A 112 5.24 -9.45 9.29
C ARG A 112 4.45 -10.74 9.11
N ILE A 113 3.34 -10.88 9.85
CA ILE A 113 2.35 -11.94 9.59
C ILE A 113 1.38 -11.46 8.51
N ALA A 114 0.94 -12.37 7.65
CA ALA A 114 -0.15 -12.06 6.72
C ALA A 114 -1.43 -11.71 7.48
N ILE A 115 -2.16 -10.71 6.97
CA ILE A 115 -3.44 -10.30 7.54
C ILE A 115 -4.52 -11.33 7.20
N SER A 116 -4.59 -11.75 5.94
CA SER A 116 -5.57 -12.71 5.45
C SER A 116 -5.38 -14.08 6.10
N GLY A 117 -6.45 -14.62 6.69
CA GLY A 117 -6.43 -15.92 7.36
C GLY A 117 -5.87 -15.88 8.79
N SER A 118 -5.64 -14.69 9.35
CA SER A 118 -5.14 -14.52 10.72
C SER A 118 -6.22 -14.66 11.79
N GLY A 119 -7.51 -14.54 11.41
CA GLY A 119 -8.63 -14.41 12.35
C GLY A 119 -8.63 -13.10 13.13
N GLN A 120 -7.72 -12.18 12.81
CA GLN A 120 -7.56 -10.85 13.41
C GLN A 120 -7.54 -9.75 12.35
N GLU A 121 -8.08 -10.00 11.15
CA GLU A 121 -8.03 -9.13 9.99
C GLU A 121 -8.49 -7.70 10.32
N ALA A 122 -9.68 -7.58 10.93
CA ALA A 122 -10.27 -6.30 11.28
C ALA A 122 -9.43 -5.52 12.32
N LYS A 123 -8.82 -6.24 13.27
CA LYS A 123 -7.92 -5.64 14.28
C LYS A 123 -6.65 -5.13 13.62
N LEU A 124 -6.01 -5.95 12.78
CA LEU A 124 -4.79 -5.58 12.08
C LEU A 124 -5.01 -4.38 11.14
N PHE A 125 -6.13 -4.33 10.41
CA PHE A 125 -6.48 -3.16 9.61
C PHE A 125 -6.79 -1.93 10.45
N ALA A 126 -7.45 -2.07 11.59
CA ALA A 126 -7.67 -0.96 12.52
C ALA A 126 -6.33 -0.39 13.04
N ASP A 127 -5.38 -1.26 13.42
CA ASP A 127 -4.04 -0.85 13.88
C ASP A 127 -3.26 -0.11 12.77
N ILE A 128 -3.39 -0.56 11.51
CA ILE A 128 -2.82 0.11 10.33
C ILE A 128 -3.46 1.49 10.15
N ALA A 129 -4.78 1.59 10.19
CA ALA A 129 -5.49 2.86 10.04
C ALA A 129 -5.14 3.84 11.17
N GLU A 130 -5.00 3.37 12.41
CA GLU A 130 -4.56 4.19 13.54
C GLU A 130 -3.11 4.68 13.36
N THR A 131 -2.22 3.81 12.88
CA THR A 131 -0.84 4.19 12.56
C THR A 131 -0.80 5.27 11.48
N LEU A 132 -1.62 5.13 10.43
CA LEU A 132 -1.73 6.11 9.37
C LEU A 132 -2.31 7.43 9.88
N LYS A 133 -3.32 7.38 10.73
CA LYS A 133 -3.88 8.57 11.38
C LYS A 133 -2.79 9.36 12.10
N LYS A 134 -2.03 8.69 12.98
CA LYS A 134 -0.93 9.32 13.73
C LYS A 134 0.11 9.92 12.81
N TYR A 135 0.42 9.25 11.70
CA TYR A 135 1.33 9.80 10.70
C TYR A 135 0.78 11.07 10.06
N ILE A 136 -0.46 11.06 9.58
CA ILE A 136 -1.12 12.20 8.92
C ILE A 136 -1.27 13.39 9.88
N ASP A 137 -1.68 13.13 11.12
CA ASP A 137 -1.85 14.16 12.15
C ASP A 137 -0.51 14.85 12.46
N ASN A 138 0.62 14.13 12.40
CA ASN A 138 1.96 14.68 12.59
C ASN A 138 2.53 15.43 11.37
N LEU A 139 1.89 15.34 10.20
CA LEU A 139 2.29 16.09 9.00
C LEU A 139 1.70 17.50 8.95
N SER A 140 0.63 17.74 9.72
CA SER A 140 -0.13 18.99 9.79
C SER A 140 0.50 19.95 10.80
#